data_AF-A0A3D4FIT0-F1
#
_entry.id   AF-A0A3D4FIT0-F1
#
_cell.length_a   1.000
_cell.length_b   1.000
_cell.length_c   1.000
_cell.angle_alpha   90.00
_cell.angle_beta   90.00
_cell.angle_gamma   90.00
#
_symmetry.space_group_name_H-M   'P 1'
#
loop_
_entity.id
_entity.type
_entity.pdbx_description
1 polymer ?
#
loop_
_entity_poly.entity_id
_entity_poly.type
_entity_poly.pdbx_seq_one_letter_code
_entity_poly.pdbx_strand_id
1 'polypeptide(L)'
;MGAFDDKAFEDECRSLEGWKYTDYLGRVSVNEVYSYMKSSDLGMCTLHPAANYVVSWPTKAFEYMACGLPMIISDFPYWKSVFKDSATYVNPQDPNEIAENIKFYMENPDLISEIGNKNRKL
;
A
#
# COMPACT_ATOMS: atom_id res chain seq x y z
N MET A 1 4.04 7.97 4.42
CA MET A 1 4.58 9.31 4.13
C MET A 1 5.84 9.50 4.97
N GLY A 2 6.89 9.99 4.33
CA GLY A 2 8.27 9.94 4.82
C GLY A 2 9.21 10.61 3.82
N ALA A 3 10.47 10.79 4.22
CA ALA A 3 11.51 11.31 3.35
C ALA A 3 12.17 10.16 2.57
N PHE A 4 12.74 10.44 1.40
CA PHE A 4 13.74 9.56 0.82
C PHE A 4 14.98 9.55 1.73
N ASP A 5 15.57 8.39 1.95
CA ASP A 5 16.81 8.26 2.72
C ASP A 5 18.05 8.55 1.87
N ASP A 6 17.95 8.38 0.55
CA ASP A 6 19.03 8.61 -0.42
C ASP A 6 18.60 9.58 -1.53
N LYS A 7 19.39 10.63 -1.75
CA LYS A 7 19.09 11.68 -2.72
C LYS A 7 19.22 11.18 -4.16
N ALA A 8 20.18 10.30 -4.43
CA ALA A 8 20.40 9.78 -5.77
C ALA A 8 19.22 8.90 -6.22
N PHE A 9 18.70 8.06 -5.33
CA PHE A 9 17.51 7.26 -5.57
C PHE A 9 16.25 8.11 -5.74
N GLU A 10 16.11 9.21 -4.99
CA GLU A 10 15.03 10.18 -5.21
C GLU A 10 15.11 10.78 -6.63
N ASP A 11 16.30 11.20 -7.07
CA ASP A 11 16.50 11.78 -8.41
C ASP A 11 16.24 10.76 -9.53
N GLU A 12 16.65 9.51 -9.34
CA GLU A 12 16.32 8.40 -10.23
C GLU A 12 14.80 8.26 -10.37
N CYS A 13 14.08 8.15 -9.25
CA CYS A 13 12.62 8.03 -9.24
C CYS A 13 11.94 9.22 -9.94
N ARG A 14 12.41 10.45 -9.70
CA ARG A 14 11.89 11.68 -10.31
C ARG A 14 12.13 11.73 -11.83
N SER A 15 13.12 11.02 -12.33
CA SER A 15 13.43 10.95 -13.77
C SER A 15 12.53 9.97 -14.53
N LEU A 16 11.84 9.05 -13.84
CA LEU A 16 10.97 8.06 -14.46
C LEU A 16 9.71 8.72 -15.02
N GLU A 17 9.22 8.21 -16.16
CA GLU A 17 8.02 8.75 -16.82
C GLU A 17 6.79 8.72 -15.90
N GLY A 18 6.65 7.67 -15.07
CA GLY A 18 5.55 7.51 -14.13
C GLY A 18 5.49 8.60 -13.05
N TRP A 19 6.58 9.33 -12.80
CA TRP A 19 6.64 10.38 -11.79
C TRP A 19 5.64 11.51 -12.06
N LYS A 20 5.29 11.76 -13.32
CA LYS A 20 4.27 12.76 -13.69
C LYS A 20 2.87 12.47 -13.13
N TYR A 21 2.63 11.24 -12.67
CA TYR A 21 1.39 10.81 -12.01
C TYR A 21 1.54 10.67 -10.48
N THR A 22 2.68 11.12 -9.92
CA THR A 22 2.99 10.97 -8.49
C THR A 22 2.93 12.32 -7.79
N ASP A 23 2.13 12.41 -6.72
CA ASP A 23 2.21 13.51 -5.76
C ASP A 23 3.06 13.09 -4.55
N TYR A 24 4.26 13.64 -4.44
CA TYR A 24 5.19 13.33 -3.35
C TYR A 24 5.01 14.30 -2.19
N LEU A 25 4.31 13.84 -1.15
CA LEU A 25 3.94 14.64 0.02
C LEU A 25 5.06 14.78 1.08
N GLY A 26 6.15 14.04 0.97
CA GLY A 26 7.23 14.03 1.95
C GLY A 26 6.77 13.60 3.36
N ARG A 27 7.24 14.31 4.40
CA ARG A 27 6.81 14.13 5.78
C ARG A 27 5.60 15.01 6.06
N VAL A 28 4.53 14.39 6.55
CA VAL A 28 3.30 15.08 6.98
C VAL A 28 2.99 14.71 8.43
N SER A 29 2.13 15.49 9.09
CA SER A 29 1.69 15.17 10.45
C SER A 29 0.78 13.94 10.48
N VAL A 30 0.69 13.27 11.63
CA VAL A 30 -0.19 12.10 11.82
C VAL A 30 -1.64 12.41 11.45
N ASN A 31 -2.14 13.59 11.81
CA ASN A 31 -3.52 14.00 11.50
C ASN A 31 -3.75 14.13 9.99
N GLU A 32 -2.79 14.66 9.25
CA GLU A 32 -2.86 14.77 7.79
C GLU A 32 -2.80 13.40 7.13
N VAL A 33 -1.95 12.48 7.63
CA VAL A 33 -1.84 11.11 7.09
C VAL A 33 -3.20 10.43 7.02
N TYR A 34 -4.02 10.55 8.07
CA TYR A 34 -5.36 9.95 8.10
C TYR A 34 -6.31 10.58 7.09
N SER A 35 -6.21 11.88 6.83
CA SER A 35 -7.03 12.55 5.82
C SER A 35 -6.72 12.01 4.42
N TYR A 36 -5.43 11.84 4.09
CA TYR A 36 -5.04 11.25 2.82
C TYR A 36 -5.55 9.82 2.68
N MET A 37 -5.35 8.96 3.70
CA MET A 37 -5.84 7.57 3.67
C MET A 37 -7.37 7.52 3.50
N LYS A 38 -8.12 8.40 4.17
CA LYS A 38 -9.59 8.46 4.01
C LYS A 38 -10.04 8.90 2.62
N SER A 39 -9.21 9.65 1.90
CA SER A 39 -9.47 10.08 0.52
C SER A 39 -8.93 9.12 -0.54
N SER A 40 -8.21 8.07 -0.15
CA SER A 40 -7.62 7.09 -1.07
C SER A 40 -8.57 5.94 -1.36
N ASP A 41 -8.42 5.33 -2.53
CA ASP A 41 -9.14 4.11 -2.91
C ASP A 41 -8.47 2.83 -2.39
N LEU A 42 -7.14 2.84 -2.29
CA LEU A 42 -6.31 1.67 -1.97
C LEU A 42 -5.16 2.05 -1.03
N GLY A 43 -4.83 1.15 -0.10
CA GLY A 43 -3.58 1.17 0.66
C GLY A 43 -2.54 0.24 0.03
N MET A 44 -1.27 0.64 -0.01
CA MET A 44 -0.19 -0.21 -0.54
C MET A 44 0.94 -0.39 0.48
N CYS A 45 1.44 -1.63 0.58
CA CYS A 45 2.61 -2.00 1.38
C CYS A 45 3.42 -3.10 0.67
N THR A 46 4.00 -2.77 -0.47
CA THR A 46 4.80 -3.67 -1.33
C THR A 46 6.29 -3.55 -1.00
N LEU A 47 6.69 -4.14 0.13
CA LEU A 47 8.09 -4.19 0.58
C LEU A 47 8.85 -5.32 -0.13
N HIS A 48 10.05 -5.04 -0.63
CA HIS A 48 10.97 -6.09 -1.06
C HIS A 48 11.37 -6.98 0.13
N PRO A 49 11.63 -8.29 -0.07
CA PRO A 49 11.99 -9.18 1.02
C PRO A 49 13.25 -8.72 1.75
N ALA A 50 13.14 -8.52 3.07
CA ALA A 50 14.26 -8.27 3.97
C ALA A 50 13.98 -9.01 5.30
N ALA A 51 15.04 -9.37 6.02
CA ALA A 51 14.94 -10.22 7.22
C ALA A 51 13.93 -9.70 8.25
N ASN A 52 13.87 -8.38 8.45
CA ASN A 52 12.92 -7.72 9.34
C ASN A 52 11.52 -7.58 8.73
N TYR A 53 11.38 -7.40 7.42
CA TYR A 53 10.07 -7.21 6.78
C TYR A 53 9.26 -8.50 6.70
N VAL A 54 9.90 -9.64 6.45
CA VAL A 54 9.18 -10.92 6.25
C VAL A 54 8.62 -11.52 7.56
N VAL A 55 9.12 -11.08 8.71
CA VAL A 55 8.68 -11.58 10.04
C VAL A 55 7.97 -10.52 10.89
N SER A 56 7.89 -9.27 10.43
CA SER A 56 7.24 -8.19 11.19
C SER A 56 5.82 -7.91 10.70
N TRP A 57 5.10 -7.15 11.51
CA TRP A 57 3.78 -6.63 11.18
C TRP A 57 3.91 -5.20 10.67
N PRO A 58 3.53 -4.91 9.41
CA PRO A 58 3.63 -3.56 8.88
C PRO A 58 2.54 -2.68 9.50
N THR A 59 2.94 -1.67 10.28
CA THR A 59 2.01 -0.71 10.90
C THR A 59 1.05 -0.09 9.88
N LYS A 60 1.53 0.17 8.66
CA LYS A 60 0.71 0.72 7.57
C LYS A 60 -0.48 -0.16 7.19
N ALA A 61 -0.35 -1.48 7.20
CA ALA A 61 -1.48 -2.35 6.90
C ALA A 61 -2.63 -2.15 7.89
N PHE A 62 -2.33 -2.04 9.19
CA PHE A 62 -3.35 -1.80 10.22
C PHE A 62 -3.99 -0.41 10.10
N GLU A 63 -3.21 0.61 9.74
CA GLU A 63 -3.75 1.96 9.50
C GLU A 63 -4.71 1.99 8.31
N TYR A 64 -4.38 1.28 7.22
CA TYR A 64 -5.26 1.11 6.06
C TYR A 64 -6.55 0.38 6.46
N MET A 65 -6.44 -0.70 7.25
CA MET A 65 -7.60 -1.42 7.75
C MET A 65 -8.50 -0.54 8.62
N ALA A 66 -7.92 0.25 9.52
CA ALA A 66 -8.64 1.20 10.37
C ALA A 66 -9.36 2.29 9.57
N CYS A 67 -8.81 2.69 8.41
CA CYS A 67 -9.48 3.58 7.46
C CYS A 67 -10.50 2.85 6.58
N GLY A 68 -10.54 1.51 6.63
CA GLY A 68 -11.36 0.67 5.78
C GLY A 68 -10.97 0.78 4.32
N LEU A 69 -9.67 0.72 4.05
CA LEU A 69 -9.15 0.60 2.69
C LEU A 69 -8.90 -0.88 2.38
N PRO A 70 -9.22 -1.35 1.16
CA PRO A 70 -8.55 -2.52 0.60
C PRO A 70 -7.05 -2.25 0.52
N MET A 71 -6.24 -3.31 0.66
CA MET A 71 -4.79 -3.20 0.66
C MET A 71 -4.12 -4.21 -0.27
N ILE A 72 -3.12 -3.73 -1.01
CA ILE A 72 -2.20 -4.55 -1.82
C ILE A 72 -0.87 -4.60 -1.09
N ILE A 73 -0.44 -5.79 -0.66
CA ILE A 73 0.74 -5.99 0.18
C ILE A 73 1.63 -7.09 -0.38
N SER A 74 2.91 -7.12 0.03
CA SER A 74 3.84 -8.16 -0.38
C SER A 74 3.35 -9.57 -0.01
N ASP A 75 3.56 -10.53 -0.91
CA ASP A 75 3.31 -11.94 -0.66
C ASP A 75 4.36 -12.56 0.28
N PHE A 76 4.22 -12.28 1.58
CA PHE A 76 4.96 -12.97 2.61
C PHE A 76 4.07 -14.04 3.27
N PRO A 77 4.54 -15.30 3.39
CA PRO A 77 3.77 -16.37 4.04
C PRO A 77 3.25 -15.99 5.42
N TYR A 78 4.04 -15.24 6.19
CA TYR A 78 3.63 -14.74 7.50
C TYR A 78 2.46 -13.76 7.41
N TRP A 79 2.49 -12.82 6.47
CA TRP A 79 1.42 -11.83 6.28
C TRP A 79 0.12 -12.49 5.84
N LYS A 80 0.17 -13.53 5.01
CA LYS A 80 -1.01 -14.36 4.67
C LYS A 80 -1.68 -14.95 5.92
N SER A 81 -0.90 -15.35 6.92
CA SER A 81 -1.46 -15.88 8.19
C SER A 81 -2.12 -14.79 9.05
N VAL A 82 -1.65 -13.55 8.94
CA VAL A 82 -2.09 -12.40 9.76
C VAL A 82 -3.30 -11.71 9.14
N PHE A 83 -3.19 -11.30 7.87
CA PHE A 83 -4.20 -10.48 7.18
C PHE A 83 -5.22 -11.31 6.41
N LYS A 84 -4.93 -12.59 6.12
CA LYS A 84 -5.86 -13.54 5.49
C LYS A 84 -6.53 -12.93 4.25
N ASP A 85 -7.85 -12.80 4.27
CA ASP A 85 -8.72 -12.30 3.21
C ASP A 85 -9.04 -10.79 3.34
N SER A 86 -8.21 -10.07 4.08
CA SER A 86 -8.26 -8.60 4.24
C SER A 86 -7.31 -7.85 3.28
N ALA A 87 -6.46 -8.60 2.57
CA ALA A 87 -5.46 -8.07 1.65
C ALA A 87 -5.39 -8.86 0.34
N THR A 88 -4.95 -8.18 -0.71
CA THR A 88 -4.41 -8.76 -1.93
C THR A 88 -2.90 -8.91 -1.78
N TYR A 89 -2.36 -10.08 -2.09
CA TYR A 89 -0.93 -10.38 -2.00
C TYR A 89 -0.31 -10.41 -3.39
N VAL A 90 0.81 -9.73 -3.58
CA VAL A 90 1.50 -9.62 -4.87
C VAL A 90 2.99 -9.85 -4.70
N ASN A 91 3.68 -10.28 -5.76
CA ASN A 91 5.13 -10.24 -5.81
C ASN A 91 5.61 -8.77 -5.83
N PRO A 92 6.31 -8.28 -4.79
CA PRO A 92 6.74 -6.89 -4.72
C PRO A 92 7.79 -6.53 -5.77
N GLN A 93 8.39 -7.53 -6.45
CA GLN A 93 9.36 -7.34 -7.52
C GLN A 93 8.74 -7.40 -8.93
N ASP A 94 7.43 -7.66 -9.04
CA ASP A 94 6.71 -7.68 -10.31
C ASP A 94 5.80 -6.44 -10.43
N PRO A 95 6.26 -5.36 -11.08
CA PRO A 95 5.45 -4.16 -11.25
C PRO A 95 4.20 -4.40 -12.12
N ASN A 96 4.19 -5.42 -12.99
CA ASN A 96 3.01 -5.72 -13.81
C ASN A 96 1.92 -6.35 -12.94
N GLU A 97 2.26 -7.31 -12.08
CA GLU A 97 1.31 -7.92 -11.14
C GLU A 97 0.70 -6.86 -10.21
N ILE A 98 1.53 -5.92 -9.73
CA ILE A 98 1.05 -4.79 -8.91
C ILE A 98 0.05 -3.94 -9.71
N ALA A 99 0.39 -3.57 -10.95
CA ALA A 99 -0.46 -2.74 -11.80
C ALA A 99 -1.78 -3.43 -12.16
N GLU A 100 -1.76 -4.74 -12.44
CA GLU A 100 -2.95 -5.54 -12.72
C GLU A 100 -3.91 -5.56 -11.52
N ASN A 101 -3.38 -5.72 -10.31
CA ASN A 101 -4.21 -5.70 -9.09
C ASN A 101 -4.77 -4.31 -8.79
N ILE A 102 -4.01 -3.22 -9.04
CA ILE A 102 -4.55 -1.86 -8.95
C ILE A 102 -5.71 -1.69 -9.94
N LYS A 103 -5.50 -2.08 -11.19
CA LYS A 103 -6.50 -1.97 -12.26
C LYS A 103 -7.76 -2.78 -11.94
N PHE A 104 -7.61 -3.98 -11.38
CA PHE A 104 -8.73 -4.80 -10.92
C PHE A 104 -9.65 -4.03 -9.95
N TYR A 105 -9.10 -3.34 -8.95
CA TYR A 105 -9.91 -2.53 -8.04
C TYR A 105 -10.52 -1.31 -8.72
N MET A 106 -9.80 -0.64 -9.62
CA MET A 106 -10.34 0.48 -10.40
C MET A 106 -11.54 0.08 -11.28
N GLU A 107 -11.51 -1.13 -11.83
CA GLU A 107 -12.60 -1.69 -12.64
C GLU A 107 -13.74 -2.27 -11.78
N ASN A 108 -13.54 -2.43 -10.47
CA ASN A 108 -14.51 -3.01 -9.53
C ASN A 108 -14.67 -2.15 -8.26
N PRO A 109 -15.15 -0.89 -8.37
CA PRO A 109 -15.22 0.04 -7.25
C PRO A 109 -16.14 -0.43 -6.11
N ASP A 110 -17.13 -1.28 -6.40
CA ASP A 110 -18.00 -1.86 -5.36
C ASP A 110 -17.21 -2.75 -4.38
N LEU A 111 -16.17 -3.44 -4.87
CA LEU A 111 -15.29 -4.27 -4.03
C LEU A 111 -14.47 -3.43 -3.05
N ILE A 112 -14.13 -2.19 -3.40
CA ILE A 112 -13.41 -1.27 -2.51
C ILE A 112 -14.26 -1.02 -1.27
N SER A 113 -15.54 -0.73 -1.47
CA SER A 113 -16.49 -0.49 -0.37
C SER A 113 -16.75 -1.75 0.44
N GLU A 114 -16.90 -2.91 -0.21
CA GLU A 114 -17.14 -4.19 0.45
C GLU A 114 -15.96 -4.59 1.36
N ILE A 115 -14.75 -4.64 0.81
CA ILE A 115 -13.53 -5.01 1.53
C ILE A 115 -13.23 -3.97 2.61
N GLY A 116 -13.41 -2.68 2.31
CA GLY A 116 -13.25 -1.61 3.29
C GLY A 116 -14.15 -1.75 4.51
N ASN A 117 -15.42 -2.14 4.31
CA ASN A 117 -16.36 -2.40 5.40
C ASN A 117 -15.96 -3.62 6.24
N LYS A 118 -15.38 -4.65 5.63
CA LYS A 118 -14.88 -5.82 6.33
C LYS A 118 -13.63 -5.47 7.16
N ASN A 119 -12.70 -4.71 6.59
CA ASN A 119 -11.47 -4.31 7.25
C ASN A 119 -11.70 -3.47 8.51
N ARG A 120 -12.77 -2.65 8.55
CA ARG A 120 -13.16 -1.89 9.76
C ARG A 120 -13.72 -2.73 10.91
N LYS A 121 -14.09 -3.99 10.66
CA LYS A 121 -14.73 -4.89 11.65
C LYS A 121 -13.76 -5.88 12.30
N LEU A 122 -12.55 -5.97 11.77
CA LEU A 122 -11.46 -6.86 12.24
C LEU A 122 -10.52 -6.10 13.17
#